data_AF-M7B104-F1
#
_entry.id   AF-M7B104-F1
#
_cell.length_a   1.000
_cell.length_b   1.000
_cell.length_c   1.000
_cell.angle_alpha   90.00
_cell.angle_beta   90.00
_cell.angle_gamma   90.00
#
_symmetry.space_group_name_H-M   'P 1'
#
loop_
_entity.id
_entity.type
_entity.pdbx_description
1 polymer ?
#
loop_
_entity_poly.entity_id
_entity_poly.type
_entity_poly.pdbx_seq_one_letter_code
_entity_poly.pdbx_strand_id
1 'polypeptide(L)'
;MGQTNGKPHNHGQELTGDMDLARLCSHPQPLSMETLQSVRDTLESRGVLDEELRAGFERAWKEFPREPPCVQNNARMVIQGDETELTFLSGKGKCQIRISDNGACYEVKEPTAQVYLARLRSRPQKLSTKSLRDVRDALEKWELLDEDLRAGFERALEEFPREPRCVQRSARMVIQSDETELVFVSGQGECEITVSEGDREPCYEVKEPAVAVYLERLRTRPQRLSVGKLERIRGRLESWEVMTKELRRCFDLVLREFPKEPKRVRDNTWMCVTWEETKLRLISEDGDCEVSVTCCDGKPSYEAKVKSWEMYQERMRHSEQPLSIENLEGVRREVRGLAETPEKVKEALNVAVRDFSAEPGCLQENARLVIECPGGEMVFVSGKGENKVNVCIIDGKVSYSVSATVWVTVIKMCQKLLHRLWEALLNFIPQGLDKVLGKALVKVLPNLMG
;
A
#
# COMPACT_ATOMS: atom_id res chain seq x y z
N MET A 1 -27.04 69.18 -80.01
CA MET A 1 -27.88 69.05 -78.82
C MET A 1 -27.71 67.62 -78.30
N GLY A 2 -26.84 67.44 -77.30
CA GLY A 2 -26.48 66.12 -76.77
C GLY A 2 -27.38 65.74 -75.59
N GLN A 3 -27.96 64.53 -75.64
CA GLN A 3 -28.64 63.90 -74.51
C GLN A 3 -27.68 62.93 -73.84
N THR A 4 -27.35 63.20 -72.57
CA THR A 4 -26.55 62.31 -71.72
C THR A 4 -27.45 61.39 -70.92
N ASN A 5 -27.26 60.08 -71.12
CA ASN A 5 -27.82 58.99 -70.30
C ASN A 5 -27.23 59.05 -68.88
N GLY A 6 -28.09 59.31 -67.88
CA GLY A 6 -27.77 59.15 -66.47
C GLY A 6 -27.89 57.68 -66.06
N LYS A 7 -26.76 57.08 -65.64
CA LYS A 7 -26.75 55.81 -64.89
C LYS A 7 -27.26 56.06 -63.47
N PRO A 8 -28.09 55.19 -62.88
CA PRO A 8 -28.40 55.25 -61.46
C PRO A 8 -27.19 54.77 -60.65
N HIS A 9 -26.67 55.65 -59.78
CA HIS A 9 -25.75 55.27 -58.72
C HIS A 9 -26.54 54.62 -57.58
N ASN A 10 -26.43 53.29 -57.45
CA ASN A 10 -26.79 52.63 -56.19
C ASN A 10 -25.74 53.01 -55.14
N HIS A 11 -26.11 53.90 -54.21
CA HIS A 11 -25.42 54.03 -52.93
C HIS A 11 -25.68 52.74 -52.13
N GLY A 12 -24.74 51.80 -52.19
CA GLY A 12 -24.66 50.72 -51.22
C GLY A 12 -24.33 51.34 -49.87
N GLN A 13 -25.32 51.41 -49.00
CA GLN A 13 -25.17 51.86 -47.62
C GLN A 13 -24.21 50.89 -46.93
N GLU A 14 -23.01 51.36 -46.61
CA GLU A 14 -21.97 50.60 -45.94
C GLU A 14 -22.49 50.25 -44.53
N LEU A 15 -22.96 49.01 -44.36
CA LEU A 15 -23.44 48.52 -43.07
C LEU A 15 -22.27 48.58 -42.08
N THR A 16 -22.45 49.35 -41.01
CA THR A 16 -21.49 49.43 -39.91
C THR A 16 -21.42 48.07 -39.19
N GLY A 17 -20.24 47.69 -38.69
CA GLY A 17 -20.04 46.39 -38.02
C GLY A 17 -21.06 46.09 -36.90
N ASP A 18 -21.52 47.12 -36.20
CA ASP A 18 -22.52 47.03 -35.14
C ASP A 18 -23.90 46.54 -35.63
N MET A 19 -24.28 46.88 -36.86
CA MET A 19 -25.55 46.42 -37.44
C MET A 19 -25.52 44.92 -37.75
N ASP A 20 -24.38 44.42 -38.24
CA ASP A 20 -24.20 42.99 -38.52
C ASP A 20 -24.19 42.17 -37.22
N LEU A 21 -23.53 42.68 -36.17
CA LEU A 21 -23.55 42.07 -34.84
C LEU A 21 -24.96 42.05 -34.24
N ALA A 22 -25.68 43.17 -34.26
CA ALA A 22 -27.07 43.23 -33.79
C ALA A 22 -27.98 42.25 -34.55
N ARG A 23 -27.77 42.10 -35.87
CA ARG A 23 -28.50 41.11 -36.68
C ARG A 23 -28.20 39.68 -36.24
N LEU A 24 -26.93 39.34 -36.01
CA LEU A 24 -26.52 38.02 -35.53
C LEU A 24 -27.06 37.70 -34.13
N CYS A 25 -27.10 38.69 -33.24
CA CYS A 25 -27.69 38.55 -31.89
C CYS A 25 -29.22 38.42 -31.92
N SER A 26 -29.89 39.04 -32.89
CA SER A 26 -31.36 39.08 -32.96
C SER A 26 -32.02 37.76 -33.38
N HIS A 27 -31.28 36.87 -34.05
CA HIS A 27 -31.83 35.60 -34.56
C HIS A 27 -30.84 34.46 -34.33
N PRO A 28 -31.30 33.32 -33.79
CA PRO A 28 -30.45 32.14 -33.70
C PRO A 28 -29.95 31.68 -35.07
N GLN A 29 -28.65 31.39 -35.17
CA GLN A 29 -28.03 30.88 -36.38
C GLN A 29 -28.11 29.35 -36.43
N PRO A 30 -28.09 28.69 -37.61
CA PRO A 30 -27.93 27.24 -37.68
C PRO A 30 -26.63 26.79 -36.96
N LEU A 31 -26.71 25.75 -36.14
CA LEU A 31 -25.53 25.20 -35.48
C LEU A 31 -24.89 24.12 -36.34
N SER A 32 -23.80 24.48 -37.01
CA SER A 32 -22.90 23.60 -37.75
C SER A 32 -21.47 24.14 -37.65
N MET A 33 -20.47 23.31 -37.97
CA MET A 33 -19.07 23.78 -37.95
C MET A 33 -18.82 24.86 -39.00
N GLU A 34 -19.48 24.75 -40.15
CA GLU A 34 -19.41 25.72 -41.24
C GLU A 34 -20.05 27.05 -40.86
N THR A 35 -21.18 27.02 -40.14
CA THR A 35 -21.84 28.25 -39.67
C THR A 35 -21.06 28.92 -38.54
N LEU A 36 -20.49 28.14 -37.60
CA LEU A 36 -19.59 28.68 -36.58
C LEU A 36 -18.39 29.38 -37.23
N GLN A 37 -17.82 28.80 -38.28
CA GLN A 37 -16.75 29.41 -39.07
C GLN A 37 -17.16 30.70 -39.75
N SER A 38 -18.23 30.64 -40.53
CA SER A 38 -18.68 31.77 -41.31
C SER A 38 -19.03 32.97 -40.43
N VAL A 39 -19.65 32.73 -39.26
CA VAL A 39 -19.98 33.81 -38.32
C VAL A 39 -18.71 34.40 -37.71
N ARG A 40 -17.78 33.56 -37.25
CA ARG A 40 -16.49 34.04 -36.73
C ARG A 40 -15.73 34.88 -37.75
N ASP A 41 -15.53 34.36 -38.96
CA ASP A 41 -14.79 35.04 -40.02
C ASP A 41 -15.46 36.37 -40.40
N THR A 42 -16.80 36.40 -40.39
CA THR A 42 -17.56 37.64 -40.60
C THR A 42 -17.27 38.66 -39.51
N LEU A 43 -17.38 38.28 -38.23
CA LEU A 43 -17.12 39.17 -37.10
C LEU A 43 -15.66 39.69 -37.10
N GLU A 44 -14.71 38.82 -37.44
CA GLU A 44 -13.29 39.15 -37.55
C GLU A 44 -13.03 40.14 -38.69
N SER A 45 -13.58 39.89 -39.88
CA SER A 45 -13.44 40.80 -41.04
C SER A 45 -14.06 42.18 -40.81
N ARG A 46 -15.03 42.26 -39.90
CA ARG A 46 -15.73 43.50 -39.51
C ARG A 46 -15.09 44.20 -38.32
N GLY A 47 -14.08 43.60 -37.68
CA GLY A 47 -13.40 44.18 -36.52
C GLY A 47 -14.25 44.22 -35.26
N VAL A 48 -15.30 43.40 -35.16
CA VAL A 48 -16.23 43.35 -34.00
C VAL A 48 -16.05 42.07 -33.17
N LEU A 49 -15.12 41.19 -33.54
CA LEU A 49 -14.79 39.99 -32.78
C LEU A 49 -13.83 40.33 -31.63
N ASP A 50 -14.39 40.55 -30.43
CA ASP A 50 -13.61 40.71 -29.21
C ASP A 50 -12.88 39.42 -28.80
N GLU A 51 -11.98 39.53 -27.81
CA GLU A 51 -11.17 38.39 -27.33
C GLU A 51 -12.03 37.30 -26.68
N GLU A 52 -13.11 37.67 -25.98
CA GLU A 52 -13.97 36.71 -25.28
C GLU A 52 -14.77 35.84 -26.25
N LEU A 53 -15.40 36.47 -27.24
CA LEU A 53 -16.08 35.79 -28.33
C LEU A 53 -15.10 34.94 -29.12
N ARG A 54 -13.89 35.45 -29.41
CA ARG A 54 -12.86 34.67 -30.11
C ARG A 54 -12.51 33.41 -29.34
N ALA A 55 -12.24 33.52 -28.04
CA ALA A 55 -11.99 32.36 -27.19
C ALA A 55 -13.20 31.43 -27.11
N GLY A 56 -14.41 31.98 -27.09
CA GLY A 56 -15.67 31.24 -27.13
C GLY A 56 -15.84 30.42 -28.41
N PHE A 57 -15.56 30.99 -29.59
CA PHE A 57 -15.56 30.28 -30.87
C PHE A 57 -14.50 29.19 -30.92
N GLU A 58 -13.28 29.47 -30.49
CA GLU A 58 -12.20 28.45 -30.41
C GLU A 58 -12.60 27.28 -29.50
N ARG A 59 -13.25 27.59 -28.36
CA ARG A 59 -13.77 26.58 -27.45
C ARG A 59 -14.88 25.76 -28.10
N ALA A 60 -15.85 26.40 -28.75
CA ALA A 60 -16.94 25.74 -29.46
C ALA A 60 -16.38 24.77 -30.50
N TRP A 61 -15.40 25.21 -31.26
CA TRP A 61 -14.78 24.42 -32.33
C TRP A 61 -14.10 23.15 -31.83
N LYS A 62 -13.45 23.26 -30.67
CA LYS A 62 -12.71 22.16 -30.06
C LYS A 62 -13.64 21.13 -29.41
N GLU A 63 -14.69 21.59 -28.75
CA GLU A 63 -15.52 20.74 -27.89
C GLU A 63 -16.79 20.23 -28.59
N PHE A 64 -17.42 21.01 -29.46
CA PHE A 64 -18.68 20.62 -30.10
C PHE A 64 -18.58 19.37 -30.99
N PRO A 65 -17.54 19.18 -31.83
CA PRO A 65 -17.38 17.95 -32.61
C PRO A 65 -17.21 16.70 -31.74
N ARG A 66 -16.86 16.86 -30.46
CA ARG A 66 -16.71 15.78 -29.49
C ARG A 66 -18.01 15.45 -28.76
N GLU A 67 -19.08 16.21 -28.98
CA GLU A 67 -20.42 15.86 -28.47
C GLU A 67 -20.96 14.62 -29.21
N PRO A 68 -21.73 13.74 -28.55
CA PRO A 68 -22.38 12.65 -29.25
C PRO A 68 -23.45 13.18 -30.23
N PRO A 69 -23.79 12.44 -31.30
CA PRO A 69 -24.78 12.89 -32.30
C PRO A 69 -26.14 13.29 -31.71
N CYS A 70 -26.58 12.63 -30.63
CA CYS A 70 -27.83 12.98 -29.96
C CYS A 70 -27.83 14.38 -29.32
N VAL A 71 -26.64 14.92 -28.99
CA VAL A 71 -26.46 16.30 -28.55
C VAL A 71 -26.33 17.21 -29.77
N GLN A 72 -25.41 16.90 -30.70
CA GLN A 72 -25.13 17.76 -31.87
C GLN A 72 -26.39 18.07 -32.70
N ASN A 73 -27.27 17.10 -32.88
CA ASN A 73 -28.48 17.23 -33.71
C ASN A 73 -29.68 17.91 -33.00
N ASN A 74 -29.52 18.31 -31.73
CA ASN A 74 -30.61 18.87 -30.92
C ASN A 74 -30.12 19.90 -29.90
N ALA A 75 -29.04 20.62 -30.21
CA ALA A 75 -28.43 21.57 -29.29
C ALA A 75 -28.87 23.01 -29.55
N ARG A 76 -28.99 23.78 -28.47
CA ARG A 76 -28.97 25.23 -28.44
C ARG A 76 -27.65 25.64 -27.82
N MET A 77 -26.75 26.18 -28.64
CA MET A 77 -25.45 26.68 -28.18
C MET A 77 -25.51 28.19 -27.98
N VAL A 78 -24.96 28.66 -26.88
CA VAL A 78 -24.85 30.07 -26.53
C VAL A 78 -23.37 30.39 -26.28
N ILE A 79 -22.82 31.31 -27.07
CA ILE A 79 -21.47 31.86 -26.89
C ILE A 79 -21.63 33.26 -26.30
N GLN A 80 -21.16 33.43 -25.08
CA GLN A 80 -21.25 34.68 -24.34
C GLN A 80 -19.91 35.43 -24.40
N GLY A 81 -19.94 36.70 -24.82
CA GLY A 81 -18.87 37.68 -24.64
C GLY A 81 -19.25 38.73 -23.59
N ASP A 82 -18.48 39.82 -23.53
CA ASP A 82 -18.62 40.88 -22.52
C ASP A 82 -20.01 41.53 -22.54
N GLU A 83 -20.43 42.00 -23.72
CA GLU A 83 -21.70 42.70 -23.93
C GLU A 83 -22.61 42.00 -24.96
N THR A 84 -22.20 40.82 -25.44
CA THR A 84 -22.84 40.15 -26.57
C THR A 84 -23.11 38.67 -26.29
N GLU A 85 -24.19 38.17 -26.88
CA GLU A 85 -24.58 36.76 -26.81
C GLU A 85 -24.97 36.28 -28.20
N LEU A 86 -24.27 35.25 -28.69
CA LEU A 86 -24.58 34.60 -29.96
C LEU A 86 -25.24 33.25 -29.69
N THR A 87 -26.43 33.06 -30.25
CA THR A 87 -27.16 31.79 -30.15
C THR A 87 -27.12 31.03 -31.46
N PHE A 88 -26.83 29.74 -31.37
CA PHE A 88 -26.89 28.78 -32.47
C PHE A 88 -27.86 27.65 -32.13
N LEU A 89 -28.59 27.14 -33.13
CA LEU A 89 -29.61 26.11 -32.98
C LEU A 89 -29.41 24.96 -33.97
N SER A 90 -29.48 23.74 -33.44
CA SER A 90 -29.62 22.50 -34.19
C SER A 90 -30.87 21.75 -33.70
N GLY A 91 -31.67 21.24 -34.64
CA GLY A 91 -32.91 20.52 -34.35
C GLY A 91 -33.89 21.33 -33.49
N LYS A 92 -34.33 20.76 -32.37
CA LYS A 92 -35.29 21.41 -31.44
C LYS A 92 -34.60 22.18 -30.30
N GLY A 93 -33.27 22.19 -30.23
CA GLY A 93 -32.51 22.91 -29.21
C GLY A 93 -32.78 22.47 -27.76
N LYS A 94 -33.10 21.18 -27.53
CA LYS A 94 -33.38 20.69 -26.16
C LYS A 94 -32.12 20.56 -25.29
N CYS A 95 -30.97 20.26 -25.88
CA CYS A 95 -29.69 20.24 -25.16
C CYS A 95 -29.15 21.67 -25.11
N GLN A 96 -28.88 22.22 -23.93
CA GLN A 96 -28.35 23.58 -23.84
C GLN A 96 -26.83 23.51 -23.69
N ILE A 97 -26.09 24.15 -24.59
CA ILE A 97 -24.64 24.29 -24.52
C ILE A 97 -24.36 25.76 -24.21
N ARG A 98 -23.57 26.04 -23.19
CA ARG A 98 -23.16 27.41 -22.82
C ARG A 98 -21.65 27.50 -22.79
N ILE A 99 -21.13 28.51 -23.46
CA ILE A 99 -19.71 28.85 -23.48
C ILE A 99 -19.58 30.25 -22.89
N SER A 100 -18.82 30.37 -21.81
CA SER A 100 -18.69 31.60 -21.03
C SER A 100 -17.31 31.68 -20.38
N ASP A 101 -17.05 32.77 -19.65
CA ASP A 101 -15.79 33.00 -18.92
C ASP A 101 -14.59 32.98 -19.87
N ASN A 102 -14.66 33.83 -20.92
CA ASN A 102 -13.63 33.93 -21.95
C ASN A 102 -13.28 32.55 -22.58
N GLY A 103 -14.30 31.74 -22.87
CA GLY A 103 -14.16 30.39 -23.42
C GLY A 103 -13.61 29.33 -22.45
N ALA A 104 -13.33 29.67 -21.19
CA ALA A 104 -12.85 28.70 -20.20
C ALA A 104 -13.94 27.67 -19.83
N CYS A 105 -15.19 28.12 -19.75
CA CYS A 105 -16.32 27.27 -19.42
C CYS A 105 -17.00 26.73 -20.68
N TYR A 106 -17.23 25.42 -20.73
CA TYR A 106 -18.07 24.76 -21.72
C TYR A 106 -19.02 23.83 -20.95
N GLU A 107 -20.25 24.30 -20.77
CA GLU A 107 -21.28 23.60 -19.99
C GLU A 107 -22.32 23.02 -20.95
N VAL A 108 -22.77 21.80 -20.66
CA VAL A 108 -23.89 21.18 -21.36
C VAL A 108 -24.93 20.77 -20.33
N LYS A 109 -26.17 21.18 -20.54
CA LYS A 109 -27.33 20.77 -19.75
C LYS A 109 -28.14 19.76 -20.57
N GLU A 110 -28.14 18.52 -20.10
CA GLU A 110 -28.79 17.41 -20.76
C GLU A 110 -30.28 17.34 -20.39
N PRO A 111 -31.17 17.14 -21.38
CA PRO A 111 -32.62 17.13 -21.14
C PRO A 111 -33.13 15.79 -20.60
N THR A 112 -32.32 14.72 -20.67
CA THR A 112 -32.72 13.34 -20.34
C THR A 112 -31.52 12.54 -19.85
N ALA A 113 -31.78 11.52 -19.03
CA ALA A 113 -30.78 10.57 -18.54
C ALA A 113 -29.95 9.92 -19.68
N GLN A 114 -30.60 9.52 -20.78
CA GLN A 114 -29.95 8.84 -21.91
C GLN A 114 -28.95 9.75 -22.63
N VAL A 115 -29.26 11.04 -22.76
CA VAL A 115 -28.34 12.04 -23.33
C VAL A 115 -27.14 12.26 -22.40
N TYR A 116 -27.38 12.32 -21.09
CA TYR A 116 -26.31 12.41 -20.09
C TYR A 116 -25.35 11.21 -20.18
N LEU A 117 -25.89 9.99 -20.19
CA LEU A 117 -25.09 8.77 -20.32
C LEU A 117 -24.33 8.69 -21.65
N ALA A 118 -24.98 9.03 -22.77
CA ALA A 118 -24.34 9.07 -24.08
C ALA A 118 -23.15 10.05 -24.09
N ARG A 119 -23.31 11.21 -23.43
CA ARG A 119 -22.23 12.20 -23.30
C ARG A 119 -21.10 11.67 -22.43
N LEU A 120 -21.39 11.05 -21.28
CA LEU A 120 -20.38 10.43 -20.41
C LEU A 120 -19.55 9.38 -21.17
N ARG A 121 -20.20 8.53 -21.98
CA ARG A 121 -19.53 7.50 -22.80
C ARG A 121 -18.70 8.07 -23.94
N SER A 122 -19.14 9.19 -24.52
CA SER A 122 -18.47 9.81 -25.67
C SER A 122 -17.14 10.48 -25.36
N ARG A 123 -16.90 10.84 -24.08
CA ARG A 123 -15.74 11.65 -23.71
C ARG A 123 -15.14 11.20 -22.38
N PRO A 124 -13.81 11.21 -22.26
CA PRO A 124 -13.17 11.10 -20.96
C PRO A 124 -13.58 12.24 -20.05
N GLN A 125 -13.97 11.90 -18.82
CA GLN A 125 -14.24 12.85 -17.75
C GLN A 125 -12.93 13.27 -17.08
N LYS A 126 -12.91 14.41 -16.39
CA LYS A 126 -11.77 14.75 -15.53
C LYS A 126 -11.67 13.72 -14.41
N LEU A 127 -10.49 13.17 -14.13
CA LEU A 127 -10.25 12.28 -13.00
C LEU A 127 -9.85 13.08 -11.75
N SER A 128 -10.71 13.03 -10.75
CA SER A 128 -10.48 13.56 -9.41
C SER A 128 -11.50 12.90 -8.46
N THR A 129 -11.22 12.86 -7.15
CA THR A 129 -12.21 12.33 -6.20
C THR A 129 -13.52 13.10 -6.23
N LYS A 130 -13.47 14.42 -6.51
CA LYS A 130 -14.67 15.25 -6.65
C LYS A 130 -15.47 14.82 -7.88
N SER A 131 -14.85 14.78 -9.07
CA SER A 131 -15.55 14.41 -10.30
C SER A 131 -16.08 12.97 -10.30
N LEU A 132 -15.39 12.04 -9.64
CA LEU A 132 -15.91 10.68 -9.43
C LEU A 132 -17.22 10.70 -8.62
N ARG A 133 -17.28 11.48 -7.52
CA ARG A 133 -18.53 11.64 -6.75
C ARG A 133 -19.60 12.36 -7.55
N ASP A 134 -19.26 13.47 -8.20
CA ASP A 134 -20.21 14.28 -8.96
C ASP A 134 -20.89 13.44 -10.06
N VAL A 135 -20.12 12.59 -10.77
CA VAL A 135 -20.66 11.69 -11.79
C VAL A 135 -21.50 10.57 -11.16
N ARG A 136 -21.04 9.93 -10.07
CA ARG A 136 -21.82 8.92 -9.35
C ARG A 136 -23.16 9.47 -8.87
N ASP A 137 -23.15 10.62 -8.20
CA ASP A 137 -24.34 11.25 -7.62
C ASP A 137 -25.31 11.68 -8.74
N ALA A 138 -24.79 12.13 -9.89
CA ALA A 138 -25.60 12.42 -11.06
C ALA A 138 -26.23 11.16 -11.65
N LEU A 139 -25.47 10.06 -11.82
CA LEU A 139 -26.01 8.79 -12.29
C LEU A 139 -27.09 8.24 -11.35
N GLU A 140 -26.88 8.34 -10.05
CA GLU A 140 -27.87 7.96 -9.03
C GLU A 140 -29.15 8.80 -9.15
N LYS A 141 -29.01 10.13 -9.24
CA LYS A 141 -30.13 11.05 -9.43
C LYS A 141 -30.94 10.75 -10.71
N TRP A 142 -30.28 10.29 -11.77
CA TRP A 142 -30.90 9.94 -13.04
C TRP A 142 -31.39 8.50 -13.10
N GLU A 143 -31.27 7.72 -12.01
CA GLU A 143 -31.63 6.29 -11.95
C GLU A 143 -30.87 5.46 -13.00
N LEU A 144 -29.62 5.83 -13.28
CA LEU A 144 -28.72 5.15 -14.23
C LEU A 144 -27.60 4.37 -13.53
N LEU A 145 -27.54 4.42 -12.20
CA LEU A 145 -26.49 3.80 -11.41
C LEU A 145 -26.93 2.38 -10.99
N ASP A 146 -26.57 1.40 -11.80
CA ASP A 146 -26.69 -0.02 -11.44
C ASP A 146 -25.76 -0.38 -10.27
N GLU A 147 -25.96 -1.57 -9.67
CA GLU A 147 -25.19 -2.01 -8.49
C GLU A 147 -23.70 -2.21 -8.81
N ASP A 148 -23.37 -2.70 -10.00
CA ASP A 148 -21.99 -2.99 -10.40
C ASP A 148 -21.19 -1.69 -10.59
N LEU A 149 -21.80 -0.71 -11.25
CA LEU A 149 -21.26 0.61 -11.45
C LEU A 149 -21.17 1.36 -10.12
N ARG A 150 -22.17 1.22 -9.23
CA ARG A 150 -22.11 1.77 -7.86
C ARG A 150 -20.91 1.22 -7.11
N ALA A 151 -20.75 -0.09 -7.08
CA ALA A 151 -19.63 -0.75 -6.42
C ALA A 151 -18.29 -0.32 -7.04
N GLY A 152 -18.23 -0.18 -8.37
CA GLY A 152 -17.07 0.36 -9.08
C GLY A 152 -16.72 1.79 -8.66
N PHE A 153 -17.70 2.68 -8.54
CA PHE A 153 -17.48 4.04 -8.03
C PHE A 153 -17.01 4.05 -6.58
N GLU A 154 -17.63 3.26 -5.71
CA GLU A 154 -17.23 3.14 -4.30
C GLU A 154 -15.78 2.68 -4.18
N ARG A 155 -15.40 1.64 -4.94
CA ARG A 155 -14.03 1.14 -5.00
C ARG A 155 -13.05 2.18 -5.51
N ALA A 156 -13.39 2.88 -6.60
CA ALA A 156 -12.56 3.95 -7.14
C ALA A 156 -12.36 5.10 -6.14
N LEU A 157 -13.42 5.48 -5.41
CA LEU A 157 -13.39 6.52 -4.40
C LEU A 157 -12.58 6.13 -3.15
N GLU A 158 -12.55 4.85 -2.80
CA GLU A 158 -11.72 4.33 -1.72
C GLU A 158 -10.23 4.27 -2.13
N GLU A 159 -9.94 3.72 -3.30
CA GLU A 159 -8.59 3.33 -3.70
C GLU A 159 -7.79 4.47 -4.33
N PHE A 160 -8.41 5.31 -5.17
CA PHE A 160 -7.70 6.37 -5.91
C PHE A 160 -7.03 7.41 -5.01
N PRO A 161 -7.65 7.93 -3.93
CA PRO A 161 -7.01 8.90 -3.04
C PRO A 161 -5.78 8.34 -2.32
N ARG A 162 -5.69 7.02 -2.18
CA ARG A 162 -4.58 6.28 -1.57
C ARG A 162 -3.43 5.99 -2.56
N GLU A 163 -3.60 6.26 -3.85
CA GLU A 163 -2.51 6.13 -4.84
C GLU A 163 -1.46 7.25 -4.66
N PRO A 164 -0.18 7.04 -5.01
CA PRO A 164 0.82 8.10 -4.92
C PRO A 164 0.53 9.23 -5.91
N ARG A 165 1.02 10.44 -5.61
CA ARG A 165 0.78 11.64 -6.42
C ARG A 165 1.22 11.51 -7.87
N CYS A 166 2.27 10.74 -8.15
CA CYS A 166 2.74 10.49 -9.52
C CYS A 166 1.68 9.77 -10.36
N VAL A 167 0.95 8.81 -9.78
CA VAL A 167 -0.18 8.13 -10.42
C VAL A 167 -1.36 9.09 -10.56
N GLN A 168 -1.79 9.73 -9.46
CA GLN A 168 -2.98 10.59 -9.46
C GLN A 168 -2.91 11.74 -10.49
N ARG A 169 -1.71 12.26 -10.78
CA ARG A 169 -1.50 13.37 -11.72
C ARG A 169 -1.47 12.97 -13.19
N SER A 170 -1.32 11.69 -13.52
CA SER A 170 -1.22 11.19 -14.90
C SER A 170 -1.90 9.82 -15.02
N ALA A 171 -3.18 9.75 -14.66
CA ALA A 171 -3.94 8.51 -14.64
C ALA A 171 -5.12 8.53 -15.62
N ARG A 172 -5.33 7.41 -16.31
CA ARG A 172 -6.52 7.08 -17.08
C ARG A 172 -7.24 5.95 -16.35
N MET A 173 -8.33 6.29 -15.67
CA MET A 173 -9.18 5.33 -14.98
C MET A 173 -10.36 4.92 -15.86
N VAL A 174 -10.61 3.62 -15.94
CA VAL A 174 -11.79 3.02 -16.56
C VAL A 174 -12.61 2.35 -15.47
N ILE A 175 -13.87 2.75 -15.33
CA ILE A 175 -14.85 2.05 -14.49
C ILE A 175 -15.79 1.32 -15.43
N GLN A 176 -15.84 0.00 -15.32
CA GLN A 176 -16.56 -0.86 -16.24
C GLN A 176 -17.63 -1.68 -15.52
N SER A 177 -18.85 -1.68 -16.06
CA SER A 177 -19.91 -2.65 -15.83
C SER A 177 -20.28 -3.33 -17.15
N ASP A 178 -21.14 -4.37 -17.11
CA ASP A 178 -21.54 -5.15 -18.29
C ASP A 178 -22.05 -4.28 -19.46
N GLU A 179 -22.79 -3.22 -19.15
CA GLU A 179 -23.42 -2.38 -20.17
C GLU A 179 -22.74 -1.01 -20.35
N THR A 180 -21.79 -0.65 -19.48
CA THR A 180 -21.26 0.71 -19.38
C THR A 180 -19.76 0.74 -19.14
N GLU A 181 -19.04 1.50 -19.97
CA GLU A 181 -17.66 1.89 -19.71
C GLU A 181 -17.59 3.41 -19.51
N LEU A 182 -17.05 3.85 -18.37
CA LEU A 182 -16.81 5.25 -18.07
C LEU A 182 -15.31 5.50 -17.94
N VAL A 183 -14.82 6.50 -18.68
CA VAL A 183 -13.39 6.84 -18.71
C VAL A 183 -13.17 8.17 -17.99
N PHE A 184 -12.20 8.21 -17.08
CA PHE A 184 -11.76 9.39 -16.36
C PHE A 184 -10.26 9.60 -16.59
N VAL A 185 -9.82 10.82 -16.87
CA VAL A 185 -8.41 11.15 -17.16
C VAL A 185 -7.92 12.33 -16.33
N SER A 186 -6.72 12.18 -15.77
CA SER A 186 -5.92 13.22 -15.12
C SER A 186 -4.58 13.33 -15.84
N GLY A 187 -4.14 14.56 -16.13
CA GLY A 187 -2.90 14.82 -16.87
C GLY A 187 -2.89 14.16 -18.24
N GLN A 188 -1.81 13.44 -18.55
CA GLN A 188 -1.63 12.73 -19.84
C GLN A 188 -2.24 11.32 -19.84
N GLY A 189 -2.64 10.79 -18.68
CA GLY A 189 -3.27 9.48 -18.58
C GLY A 189 -2.33 8.30 -18.81
N GLU A 190 -1.04 8.42 -18.49
CA GLU A 190 -0.04 7.37 -18.72
C GLU A 190 -0.21 6.13 -17.82
N CYS A 191 -0.73 6.32 -16.60
CA CYS A 191 -1.04 5.22 -15.69
C CYS A 191 -2.47 4.73 -15.96
N GLU A 192 -2.61 3.51 -16.47
CA GLU A 192 -3.92 2.90 -16.68
C GLU A 192 -4.43 2.30 -15.37
N ILE A 193 -5.65 2.68 -14.98
CA ILE A 193 -6.36 2.14 -13.82
C ILE A 193 -7.65 1.51 -14.33
N THR A 194 -7.91 0.27 -13.96
CA THR A 194 -9.13 -0.45 -14.32
C THR A 194 -9.88 -0.80 -13.04
N VAL A 195 -11.15 -0.42 -13.00
CA VAL A 195 -12.09 -0.83 -11.97
C VAL A 195 -13.16 -1.67 -12.65
N SER A 196 -13.13 -2.97 -12.39
CA SER A 196 -14.02 -3.95 -13.02
C SER A 196 -14.76 -4.76 -11.97
N GLU A 197 -15.83 -5.41 -12.40
CA GLU A 197 -16.48 -6.45 -11.60
C GLU A 197 -15.49 -7.58 -11.24
N GLY A 198 -15.69 -8.20 -10.08
CA GLY A 198 -14.98 -9.40 -9.65
C GLY A 198 -15.93 -10.31 -8.88
N ASP A 199 -15.57 -11.58 -8.71
CA ASP A 199 -16.44 -12.66 -8.18
C ASP A 199 -17.17 -12.36 -6.85
N ARG A 200 -16.70 -11.36 -6.09
CA ARG A 200 -17.30 -10.93 -4.81
C ARG A 200 -17.22 -9.43 -4.57
N GLU A 201 -16.14 -8.79 -5.04
CA GLU A 201 -15.89 -7.36 -4.87
C GLU A 201 -15.26 -6.78 -6.15
N PRO A 202 -15.49 -5.49 -6.45
CA PRO A 202 -14.85 -4.84 -7.58
C PRO A 202 -13.32 -4.89 -7.47
N CYS A 203 -12.69 -5.29 -8.57
CA CYS A 203 -11.24 -5.33 -8.71
C CYS A 203 -10.72 -3.93 -9.05
N TYR A 204 -9.69 -3.47 -8.34
CA TYR A 204 -8.98 -2.23 -8.64
C TYR A 204 -7.57 -2.57 -9.08
N GLU A 205 -7.32 -2.48 -10.39
CA GLU A 205 -6.03 -2.78 -10.99
C GLU A 205 -5.39 -1.50 -11.53
N VAL A 206 -4.07 -1.41 -11.42
CA VAL A 206 -3.31 -0.30 -11.97
C VAL A 206 -2.11 -0.88 -12.68
N LYS A 207 -1.95 -0.51 -13.94
CA LYS A 207 -0.82 -0.85 -14.79
C LYS A 207 0.21 0.26 -14.71
N GLU A 208 1.39 -0.08 -14.19
CA GLU A 208 2.47 0.89 -14.02
C GLU A 208 3.31 1.01 -15.29
N PRO A 209 3.35 2.19 -15.94
CA PRO A 209 4.05 2.37 -17.22
C PRO A 209 5.57 2.49 -17.07
N ALA A 210 6.07 2.81 -15.87
CA ALA A 210 7.48 3.04 -15.60
C ALA A 210 7.93 2.50 -14.23
N VAL A 211 9.24 2.21 -14.08
CA VAL A 211 9.78 1.57 -12.86
C VAL A 211 9.64 2.47 -11.66
N ALA A 212 9.81 3.78 -11.87
CA ALA A 212 9.65 4.79 -10.86
C ALA A 212 8.22 4.78 -10.30
N VAL A 213 7.19 4.64 -11.15
CA VAL A 213 5.79 4.55 -10.72
C VAL A 213 5.58 3.28 -9.89
N TYR A 214 6.10 2.15 -10.35
CA TYR A 214 5.99 0.89 -9.63
C TYR A 214 6.65 0.94 -8.24
N LEU A 215 7.88 1.44 -8.15
CA LEU A 215 8.61 1.59 -6.89
C LEU A 215 7.92 2.55 -5.93
N GLU A 216 7.44 3.69 -6.41
CA GLU A 216 6.68 4.63 -5.57
C GLU A 216 5.40 3.99 -5.02
N ARG A 217 4.63 3.29 -5.86
CA ARG A 217 3.44 2.56 -5.40
C ARG A 217 3.79 1.49 -4.36
N LEU A 218 4.85 0.71 -4.57
CA LEU A 218 5.32 -0.28 -3.60
C LEU A 218 5.71 0.33 -2.24
N ARG A 219 6.25 1.56 -2.24
CA ARG A 219 6.65 2.27 -1.03
C ARG A 219 5.47 2.87 -0.28
N THR A 220 4.53 3.47 -1.01
CA THR A 220 3.44 4.23 -0.40
C THR A 220 2.21 3.39 -0.11
N ARG A 221 2.00 2.30 -0.86
CA ARG A 221 0.85 1.40 -0.68
C ARG A 221 1.31 0.07 -0.09
N PRO A 222 0.89 -0.25 1.15
CA PRO A 222 1.09 -1.58 1.69
C PRO A 222 0.56 -2.65 0.74
N GLN A 223 1.38 -3.64 0.44
CA GLN A 223 0.97 -4.76 -0.41
C GLN A 223 0.47 -5.90 0.45
N ARG A 224 -0.61 -6.57 0.02
CA ARG A 224 -1.06 -7.80 0.68
C ARG A 224 0.07 -8.83 0.71
N LEU A 225 0.46 -9.28 1.89
CA LEU A 225 1.56 -10.22 2.08
C LEU A 225 1.11 -11.64 1.71
N SER A 226 1.80 -12.24 0.74
CA SER A 226 1.70 -13.67 0.43
C SER A 226 2.97 -14.10 -0.32
N VAL A 227 3.29 -15.40 -0.30
CA VAL A 227 4.46 -15.94 -1.02
C VAL A 227 4.35 -15.65 -2.52
N GLY A 228 3.21 -15.94 -3.14
CA GLY A 228 3.00 -15.65 -4.56
C GLY A 228 3.02 -14.15 -4.91
N LYS A 229 2.71 -13.24 -3.97
CA LYS A 229 2.88 -11.79 -4.18
C LYS A 229 4.34 -11.39 -4.06
N LEU A 230 5.08 -11.94 -3.09
CA LEU A 230 6.53 -11.73 -2.95
C LEU A 230 7.29 -12.16 -4.21
N GLU A 231 6.98 -13.34 -4.75
CA GLU A 231 7.55 -13.85 -5.99
C GLU A 231 7.21 -12.95 -7.18
N ARG A 232 5.96 -12.49 -7.29
CA ARG A 232 5.56 -11.53 -8.33
C ARG A 232 6.30 -10.19 -8.22
N ILE A 233 6.45 -9.65 -7.01
CA ILE A 233 7.21 -8.41 -6.78
C ILE A 233 8.67 -8.62 -7.20
N ARG A 234 9.29 -9.72 -6.75
CA ARG A 234 10.66 -10.08 -7.13
C ARG A 234 10.81 -10.18 -8.64
N GLY A 235 9.97 -10.95 -9.31
CA GLY A 235 10.02 -11.16 -10.76
C GLY A 235 9.81 -9.85 -11.53
N ARG A 236 8.90 -8.98 -11.07
CA ARG A 236 8.74 -7.64 -11.64
C ARG A 236 10.02 -6.83 -11.48
N LEU A 237 10.58 -6.71 -10.28
CA LEU A 237 11.82 -5.96 -10.05
C LEU A 237 13.00 -6.51 -10.87
N GLU A 238 13.07 -7.83 -11.11
CA GLU A 238 14.05 -8.46 -12.00
C GLU A 238 13.82 -8.08 -13.47
N SER A 239 12.58 -8.16 -13.96
CA SER A 239 12.26 -7.81 -15.36
C SER A 239 12.48 -6.33 -15.70
N TRP A 240 12.51 -5.46 -14.70
CA TRP A 240 12.83 -4.03 -14.85
C TRP A 240 14.30 -3.70 -14.58
N GLU A 241 15.14 -4.71 -14.36
CA GLU A 241 16.58 -4.58 -14.10
C GLU A 241 16.96 -3.70 -12.89
N VAL A 242 16.03 -3.53 -11.94
CA VAL A 242 16.25 -2.76 -10.69
C VAL A 242 16.57 -3.64 -9.48
N MET A 243 16.70 -4.95 -9.68
CA MET A 243 17.02 -5.91 -8.64
C MET A 243 18.51 -5.88 -8.27
N THR A 244 18.88 -5.12 -7.23
CA THR A 244 20.25 -5.11 -6.70
C THR A 244 20.62 -6.46 -6.07
N LYS A 245 21.93 -6.72 -5.89
CA LYS A 245 22.41 -7.94 -5.22
C LYS A 245 21.90 -8.05 -3.78
N GLU A 246 21.82 -6.93 -3.07
CA GLU A 246 21.34 -6.88 -1.69
C GLU A 246 19.84 -7.14 -1.63
N LEU A 247 19.06 -6.48 -2.48
CA LEU A 247 17.62 -6.68 -2.56
C LEU A 247 17.27 -8.14 -2.92
N ARG A 248 18.01 -8.73 -3.87
CA ARG A 248 17.85 -10.15 -4.22
C ARG A 248 18.07 -11.05 -3.02
N ARG A 249 19.15 -10.83 -2.25
CA ARG A 249 19.44 -11.57 -1.02
C ARG A 249 18.35 -11.43 0.03
N CYS A 250 17.76 -10.23 0.18
CA CYS A 250 16.60 -10.03 1.04
C CYS A 250 15.40 -10.87 0.58
N PHE A 251 15.04 -10.81 -0.70
CA PHE A 251 13.92 -11.60 -1.23
C PHE A 251 14.16 -13.10 -1.12
N ASP A 252 15.38 -13.59 -1.40
CA ASP A 252 15.75 -14.99 -1.23
C ASP A 252 15.59 -15.43 0.24
N LEU A 253 16.02 -14.59 1.19
CA LEU A 253 15.87 -14.88 2.61
C LEU A 253 14.39 -14.89 3.03
N VAL A 254 13.61 -13.88 2.63
CA VAL A 254 12.17 -13.82 2.91
C VAL A 254 11.46 -15.06 2.37
N LEU A 255 11.67 -15.38 1.10
CA LEU A 255 11.02 -16.51 0.44
C LEU A 255 11.43 -17.86 1.04
N ARG A 256 12.59 -17.94 1.70
CA ARG A 256 13.05 -19.14 2.40
C ARG A 256 12.51 -19.25 3.82
N GLU A 257 12.53 -18.17 4.61
CA GLU A 257 12.14 -18.21 6.03
C GLU A 257 10.65 -18.01 6.26
N PHE A 258 10.01 -17.07 5.56
CA PHE A 258 8.61 -16.75 5.79
C PHE A 258 7.65 -17.95 5.63
N PRO A 259 7.82 -18.87 4.65
CA PRO A 259 6.95 -20.04 4.56
C PRO A 259 7.07 -21.03 5.72
N LYS A 260 8.17 -20.99 6.49
CA LYS A 260 8.37 -21.83 7.68
C LYS A 260 7.66 -21.29 8.91
N GLU A 261 7.24 -20.02 8.89
CA GLU A 261 6.48 -19.45 9.99
C GLU A 261 5.11 -20.13 10.13
N PRO A 262 4.62 -20.30 11.37
CA PRO A 262 3.30 -20.86 11.61
C PRO A 262 2.21 -20.10 10.86
N LYS A 263 1.15 -20.79 10.43
CA LYS A 263 0.05 -20.18 9.67
C LYS A 263 -0.52 -18.92 10.36
N ARG A 264 -0.77 -18.99 11.68
CA ARG A 264 -1.26 -17.84 12.47
C ARG A 264 -0.33 -16.63 12.44
N VAL A 265 0.99 -16.86 12.42
CA VAL A 265 1.97 -15.78 12.27
C VAL A 265 1.83 -15.18 10.88
N ARG A 266 1.91 -16.01 9.83
CA ARG A 266 1.84 -15.54 8.43
C ARG A 266 0.58 -14.74 8.13
N ASP A 267 -0.57 -15.21 8.60
CA ASP A 267 -1.88 -14.59 8.35
C ASP A 267 -1.98 -13.21 9.06
N ASN A 268 -1.31 -13.02 10.20
CA ASN A 268 -1.36 -11.80 11.02
C ASN A 268 0.02 -11.08 11.09
N THR A 269 0.74 -11.04 9.97
CA THR A 269 2.07 -10.40 9.87
C THR A 269 2.03 -9.10 9.07
N TRP A 270 2.73 -8.07 9.52
CA TRP A 270 3.27 -7.03 8.65
C TRP A 270 4.77 -7.23 8.48
N MET A 271 5.25 -7.12 7.25
CA MET A 271 6.63 -7.34 6.87
C MET A 271 7.27 -6.06 6.35
N CYS A 272 8.47 -5.78 6.83
CA CYS A 272 9.32 -4.69 6.41
C CYS A 272 10.60 -5.25 5.79
N VAL A 273 10.81 -5.02 4.50
CA VAL A 273 12.08 -5.35 3.83
C VAL A 273 12.86 -4.06 3.61
N THR A 274 14.06 -3.95 4.18
CA THR A 274 14.91 -2.76 4.12
C THR A 274 16.24 -3.10 3.44
N TRP A 275 16.62 -2.30 2.44
CA TRP A 275 17.88 -2.39 1.69
C TRP A 275 18.31 -0.98 1.26
N GLU A 276 19.60 -0.64 1.31
CA GLU A 276 20.15 0.63 0.77
C GLU A 276 19.28 1.88 1.10
N GLU A 277 18.88 2.05 2.37
CA GLU A 277 17.97 3.11 2.86
C GLU A 277 16.52 3.07 2.33
N THR A 278 16.22 2.18 1.39
CA THR A 278 14.89 1.93 0.87
C THR A 278 14.14 0.91 1.74
N LYS A 279 12.84 1.13 1.91
CA LYS A 279 11.95 0.26 2.69
C LYS A 279 10.73 -0.14 1.87
N LEU A 280 10.45 -1.44 1.81
CA LEU A 280 9.23 -2.03 1.28
C LEU A 280 8.37 -2.52 2.46
N ARG A 281 7.09 -2.14 2.46
CA ARG A 281 6.12 -2.56 3.48
C ARG A 281 5.06 -3.47 2.84
N LEU A 282 4.91 -4.66 3.42
CA LEU A 282 3.93 -5.67 3.05
C LEU A 282 3.07 -5.96 4.28
N ILE A 283 1.77 -6.14 4.13
CA ILE A 283 0.84 -6.32 5.25
C ILE A 283 -0.08 -7.49 4.92
N SER A 284 -0.21 -8.46 5.82
CA SER A 284 -1.17 -9.58 5.67
C SER A 284 -2.56 -9.19 6.16
N GLU A 285 -2.65 -8.45 7.29
CA GLU A 285 -3.85 -7.94 7.98
C GLU A 285 -3.41 -6.96 9.11
N ASP A 286 -4.29 -6.57 10.06
CA ASP A 286 -4.02 -5.64 11.18
C ASP A 286 -2.84 -6.00 12.12
N GLY A 287 -2.18 -7.13 11.88
CA GLY A 287 -0.75 -7.37 12.09
C GLY A 287 -0.21 -7.25 13.52
N ASP A 288 -0.49 -8.23 14.39
CA ASP A 288 0.18 -8.36 15.70
C ASP A 288 1.60 -8.94 15.63
N CYS A 289 2.02 -9.45 14.47
CA CYS A 289 3.39 -9.86 14.21
C CYS A 289 4.12 -8.88 13.27
N GLU A 290 5.34 -8.51 13.65
CA GLU A 290 6.27 -7.75 12.82
C GLU A 290 7.35 -8.68 12.29
N VAL A 291 7.49 -8.80 10.98
CA VAL A 291 8.66 -9.41 10.35
C VAL A 291 9.54 -8.30 9.77
N SER A 292 10.80 -8.26 10.16
CA SER A 292 11.79 -7.36 9.60
C SER A 292 12.85 -8.16 8.86
N VAL A 293 13.15 -7.74 7.63
CA VAL A 293 14.25 -8.26 6.84
C VAL A 293 15.16 -7.11 6.48
N THR A 294 16.39 -7.16 6.95
CA THR A 294 17.37 -6.09 6.74
C THR A 294 18.62 -6.67 6.11
N CYS A 295 19.20 -5.98 5.12
CA CYS A 295 20.53 -6.29 4.63
C CYS A 295 21.50 -5.23 5.11
N CYS A 296 22.42 -5.62 5.99
CA CYS A 296 23.50 -4.77 6.48
C CYS A 296 24.83 -5.40 6.03
N ASP A 297 25.70 -4.61 5.38
CA ASP A 297 27.01 -5.06 4.88
C ASP A 297 26.91 -6.33 4.00
N GLY A 298 25.89 -6.38 3.14
CA GLY A 298 25.61 -7.50 2.26
C GLY A 298 25.11 -8.78 2.95
N LYS A 299 24.88 -8.78 4.28
CA LYS A 299 24.34 -9.91 5.02
C LYS A 299 22.86 -9.67 5.33
N PRO A 300 21.93 -10.41 4.68
CA PRO A 300 20.52 -10.32 5.01
C PRO A 300 20.25 -11.00 6.37
N SER A 301 19.41 -10.39 7.19
CA SER A 301 18.90 -10.93 8.43
C SER A 301 17.38 -10.97 8.39
N TYR A 302 16.79 -11.95 9.06
CA TYR A 302 15.34 -12.14 9.16
C TYR A 302 15.00 -12.22 10.64
N GLU A 303 14.11 -11.35 11.09
CA GLU A 303 13.67 -11.28 12.47
C GLU A 303 12.15 -11.18 12.50
N ALA A 304 11.48 -12.18 13.10
CA ALA A 304 10.06 -12.14 13.39
C ALA A 304 9.85 -11.82 14.87
N LYS A 305 9.12 -10.74 15.15
CA LYS A 305 8.70 -10.30 16.48
C LYS A 305 7.21 -10.52 16.63
N VAL A 306 6.81 -11.15 17.72
CA VAL A 306 5.41 -11.38 18.08
C VAL A 306 5.08 -10.57 19.32
N LYS A 307 3.84 -10.09 19.43
CA LYS A 307 3.40 -9.26 20.58
C LYS A 307 2.74 -10.06 21.70
N SER A 308 2.20 -11.24 21.40
CA SER A 308 1.43 -12.06 22.35
C SER A 308 2.11 -13.39 22.66
N TRP A 309 1.86 -13.87 23.87
CA TRP A 309 2.30 -15.18 24.33
C TRP A 309 1.77 -16.33 23.45
N GLU A 310 0.51 -16.26 23.01
CA GLU A 310 -0.08 -17.31 22.17
C GLU A 310 0.67 -17.49 20.83
N MET A 311 1.01 -16.38 20.16
CA MET A 311 1.76 -16.43 18.90
C MET A 311 3.19 -16.92 19.12
N TYR A 312 3.82 -16.46 20.21
CA TYR A 312 5.16 -16.91 20.57
C TYR A 312 5.19 -18.41 20.84
N GLN A 313 4.24 -18.91 21.62
CA GLN A 313 4.12 -20.31 21.92
C GLN A 313 3.93 -21.14 20.64
N GLU A 314 3.04 -20.73 19.74
CA GLU A 314 2.84 -21.42 18.48
C GLU A 314 4.16 -21.49 17.69
N ARG A 315 4.90 -20.38 17.59
CA ARG A 315 6.21 -20.35 16.93
C ARG A 315 7.23 -21.31 17.57
N MET A 316 7.26 -21.36 18.90
CA MET A 316 8.15 -22.25 19.65
C MET A 316 7.81 -23.73 19.48
N ARG A 317 6.55 -24.10 19.23
CA ARG A 317 6.15 -25.50 18.99
C ARG A 317 6.67 -26.04 17.66
N HIS A 318 6.89 -25.19 16.66
CA HIS A 318 7.36 -25.59 15.33
C HIS A 318 8.88 -25.53 15.18
N SER A 319 9.62 -25.15 16.24
CA SER A 319 11.07 -24.97 16.16
C SER A 319 11.77 -25.34 17.47
N GLU A 320 12.69 -26.30 17.40
CA GLU A 320 13.63 -26.56 18.49
C GLU A 320 14.63 -25.40 18.57
N GLN A 321 14.78 -24.83 19.76
CA GLN A 321 15.69 -23.72 19.98
C GLN A 321 17.10 -24.24 20.34
N PRO A 322 18.17 -23.53 19.95
CA PRO A 322 19.50 -23.84 20.47
C PRO A 322 19.53 -23.72 22.00
N LEU A 323 20.09 -24.70 22.70
CA LEU A 323 20.28 -24.62 24.14
C LEU A 323 21.64 -23.98 24.46
N SER A 324 21.61 -22.71 24.84
CA SER A 324 22.72 -22.01 25.49
C SER A 324 22.17 -21.12 26.60
N ILE A 325 23.02 -20.70 27.54
CA ILE A 325 22.62 -19.78 28.61
C ILE A 325 22.14 -18.46 27.98
N GLU A 326 22.88 -17.94 27.01
CA GLU A 326 22.54 -16.70 26.31
C GLU A 326 21.18 -16.80 25.60
N ASN A 327 20.91 -17.92 24.93
CA ASN A 327 19.62 -18.11 24.26
C ASN A 327 18.47 -18.22 25.26
N LEU A 328 18.65 -18.98 26.36
CA LEU A 328 17.64 -19.07 27.41
C LEU A 328 17.35 -17.70 28.05
N GLU A 329 18.38 -16.89 28.29
CA GLU A 329 18.20 -15.53 28.78
C GLU A 329 17.53 -14.61 27.75
N GLY A 330 17.82 -14.80 26.47
CA GLY A 330 17.14 -14.16 25.35
C GLY A 330 15.64 -14.45 25.37
N VAL A 331 15.28 -15.74 25.34
CA VAL A 331 13.88 -16.20 25.41
C VAL A 331 13.19 -15.70 26.68
N ARG A 332 13.86 -15.76 27.84
CA ARG A 332 13.33 -15.21 29.10
C ARG A 332 13.01 -13.72 28.99
N ARG A 333 13.88 -12.92 28.36
CA ARG A 333 13.65 -11.48 28.17
C ARG A 333 12.49 -11.22 27.22
N GLU A 334 12.44 -11.94 26.11
CA GLU A 334 11.37 -11.83 25.12
C GLU A 334 10.01 -12.15 25.75
N VAL A 335 9.89 -13.32 26.40
CA VAL A 335 8.66 -13.80 27.03
C VAL A 335 8.15 -12.85 28.13
N ARG A 336 9.04 -12.18 28.87
CA ARG A 336 8.63 -11.16 29.86
C ARG A 336 8.00 -9.93 29.22
N GLY A 337 8.37 -9.60 27.98
CA GLY A 337 7.84 -8.46 27.23
C GLY A 337 6.54 -8.76 26.49
N LEU A 338 6.13 -10.02 26.38
CA LEU A 338 4.92 -10.42 25.66
C LEU A 338 3.65 -10.18 26.50
N ALA A 339 2.61 -9.71 25.82
CA ALA A 339 1.28 -9.60 26.40
C ALA A 339 0.72 -10.98 26.77
N GLU A 340 -0.04 -11.03 27.86
CA GLU A 340 -0.80 -12.23 28.32
C GLU A 340 0.06 -13.44 28.69
N THR A 341 1.35 -13.25 28.93
CA THR A 341 2.25 -14.32 29.37
C THR A 341 1.86 -14.81 30.77
N PRO A 342 1.54 -16.11 30.95
CA PRO A 342 1.23 -16.67 32.26
C PRO A 342 2.43 -16.56 33.21
N GLU A 343 2.20 -16.14 34.46
CA GLU A 343 3.28 -15.98 35.46
C GLU A 343 4.08 -17.27 35.68
N LYS A 344 3.41 -18.43 35.62
CA LYS A 344 4.06 -19.74 35.74
C LYS A 344 5.09 -20.01 34.64
N VAL A 345 4.89 -19.47 33.43
CA VAL A 345 5.87 -19.59 32.34
C VAL A 345 7.11 -18.75 32.66
N LYS A 346 6.90 -17.52 33.17
CA LYS A 346 8.00 -16.65 33.59
C LYS A 346 8.81 -17.30 34.72
N GLU A 347 8.14 -17.91 35.68
CA GLU A 347 8.77 -18.67 36.77
C GLU A 347 9.53 -19.88 36.24
N ALA A 348 8.93 -20.66 35.34
CA ALA A 348 9.57 -21.81 34.72
C ALA A 348 10.86 -21.42 33.98
N LEU A 349 10.85 -20.34 33.20
CA LEU A 349 12.05 -19.81 32.55
C LEU A 349 13.09 -19.29 33.54
N ASN A 350 12.68 -18.69 34.66
CA ASN A 350 13.62 -18.26 35.71
C ASN A 350 14.34 -19.46 36.34
N VAL A 351 13.60 -20.51 36.67
CA VAL A 351 14.15 -21.76 37.21
C VAL A 351 15.05 -22.43 36.18
N ALA A 352 14.61 -22.53 34.93
CA ALA A 352 15.39 -23.09 33.83
C ALA A 352 16.74 -22.37 33.68
N VAL A 353 16.75 -21.04 33.58
CA VAL A 353 18.00 -20.26 33.45
C VAL A 353 18.88 -20.45 34.68
N ARG A 354 18.35 -20.29 35.89
CA ARG A 354 19.13 -20.36 37.14
C ARG A 354 19.76 -21.74 37.32
N ASP A 355 18.96 -22.79 37.21
CA ASP A 355 19.38 -24.14 37.56
C ASP A 355 20.22 -24.76 36.43
N PHE A 356 19.86 -24.53 35.16
CA PHE A 356 20.68 -25.00 34.04
C PHE A 356 22.05 -24.32 33.99
N SER A 357 22.15 -23.02 34.32
CA SER A 357 23.44 -22.33 34.38
C SER A 357 24.35 -22.85 35.51
N ALA A 358 23.78 -23.47 36.53
CA ALA A 358 24.52 -24.11 37.61
C ALA A 358 24.95 -25.55 37.28
N GLU A 359 24.48 -26.11 36.15
CA GLU A 359 24.86 -27.46 35.73
C GLU A 359 26.29 -27.51 35.16
N PRO A 360 27.00 -28.65 35.24
CA PRO A 360 28.34 -28.78 34.68
C PRO A 360 28.35 -28.57 33.16
N GLY A 361 29.42 -27.95 32.63
CA GLY A 361 29.55 -27.66 31.18
C GLY A 361 29.32 -28.89 30.29
N CYS A 362 29.86 -30.06 30.68
CA CYS A 362 29.65 -31.30 29.95
C CYS A 362 28.18 -31.77 29.83
N LEU A 363 27.32 -31.39 30.78
CA LEU A 363 25.87 -31.59 30.67
C LEU A 363 25.31 -30.58 29.67
N GLN A 364 25.67 -29.30 29.86
CA GLN A 364 25.13 -28.19 29.07
C GLN A 364 25.42 -28.32 27.58
N GLU A 365 26.56 -28.89 27.19
CA GLU A 365 26.99 -29.06 25.79
C GLU A 365 26.21 -30.14 25.02
N ASN A 366 25.52 -31.05 25.72
CA ASN A 366 24.80 -32.18 25.12
C ASN A 366 23.48 -32.46 25.84
N ALA A 367 22.62 -31.45 25.94
CA ALA A 367 21.37 -31.51 26.68
C ALA A 367 20.14 -31.19 25.83
N ARG A 368 19.01 -31.78 26.22
CA ARG A 368 17.68 -31.44 25.74
C ARG A 368 16.87 -30.95 26.93
N LEU A 369 16.63 -29.65 26.97
CA LEU A 369 15.83 -28.98 28.00
C LEU A 369 14.39 -28.81 27.49
N VAL A 370 13.43 -29.32 28.25
CA VAL A 370 12.01 -29.17 28.00
C VAL A 370 11.40 -28.34 29.12
N ILE A 371 10.69 -27.28 28.77
CA ILE A 371 9.94 -26.44 29.71
C ILE A 371 8.45 -26.61 29.43
N GLU A 372 7.73 -27.24 30.35
CA GLU A 372 6.28 -27.36 30.25
C GLU A 372 5.62 -26.02 30.51
N CYS A 373 4.76 -25.62 29.57
CA CYS A 373 4.01 -24.38 29.63
C CYS A 373 2.51 -24.67 29.48
N PRO A 374 1.62 -23.79 29.98
CA PRO A 374 0.20 -23.88 29.66
C PRO A 374 0.01 -23.85 28.14
N GLY A 375 -0.54 -24.93 27.58
CA GLY A 375 -0.77 -25.10 26.14
C GLY A 375 0.29 -25.91 25.39
N GLY A 376 1.46 -26.23 25.95
CA GLY A 376 2.48 -27.01 25.24
C GLY A 376 3.86 -26.93 25.86
N GLU A 377 4.90 -27.30 25.11
CA GLU A 377 6.28 -27.36 25.59
C GLU A 377 7.18 -26.39 24.82
N MET A 378 8.17 -25.82 25.50
CA MET A 378 9.34 -25.24 24.84
C MET A 378 10.49 -26.25 24.87
N VAL A 379 11.12 -26.48 23.73
CA VAL A 379 12.22 -27.43 23.60
C VAL A 379 13.50 -26.69 23.18
N PHE A 380 14.55 -26.89 23.95
CA PHE A 380 15.89 -26.39 23.68
C PHE A 380 16.87 -27.56 23.57
N VAL A 381 17.76 -27.55 22.58
CA VAL A 381 18.70 -28.64 22.31
C VAL A 381 20.12 -28.12 22.11
N SER A 382 21.09 -28.75 22.78
CA SER A 382 22.53 -28.61 22.55
C SER A 382 23.13 -29.96 22.21
N GLY A 383 24.12 -29.96 21.31
CA GLY A 383 24.79 -31.18 20.86
C GLY A 383 23.79 -32.21 20.30
N LYS A 384 23.82 -33.42 20.85
CA LYS A 384 22.90 -34.51 20.49
C LYS A 384 21.67 -34.59 21.40
N GLY A 385 21.59 -33.77 22.44
CA GLY A 385 20.48 -33.76 23.39
C GLY A 385 20.37 -35.01 24.26
N GLU A 386 21.47 -35.70 24.56
CA GLU A 386 21.45 -36.99 25.29
C GLU A 386 21.10 -36.83 26.78
N ASN A 387 21.47 -35.71 27.40
CA ASN A 387 21.09 -35.41 28.78
C ASN A 387 19.73 -34.71 28.79
N LYS A 388 18.72 -35.29 29.43
CA LYS A 388 17.36 -34.72 29.46
C LYS A 388 17.19 -33.85 30.70
N VAL A 389 16.73 -32.63 30.50
CA VAL A 389 16.38 -31.69 31.57
C VAL A 389 14.92 -31.33 31.40
N ASN A 390 14.11 -31.45 32.45
CA ASN A 390 12.70 -31.08 32.40
C ASN A 390 12.39 -30.05 33.48
N VAL A 391 11.64 -29.02 33.07
CA VAL A 391 11.06 -28.01 33.96
C VAL A 391 9.56 -28.12 33.88
N CYS A 392 8.95 -28.69 34.92
CA CYS A 392 7.54 -29.07 34.96
C CYS A 392 6.80 -28.32 36.06
N ILE A 393 5.52 -28.05 35.87
CA ILE A 393 4.66 -27.41 36.89
C ILE A 393 3.88 -28.50 37.63
N ILE A 394 4.33 -28.87 38.82
CA ILE A 394 3.72 -29.93 39.65
C ILE A 394 3.07 -29.27 40.87
N ASP A 395 1.77 -29.51 41.07
CA ASP A 395 0.97 -28.92 42.17
C ASP A 395 1.09 -27.39 42.27
N GLY A 396 1.20 -26.74 41.11
CA GLY A 396 1.35 -25.29 41.01
C GLY A 396 2.76 -24.76 41.33
N LYS A 397 3.73 -25.63 41.62
CA LYS A 397 5.15 -25.28 41.82
C LYS A 397 5.98 -25.69 40.61
N VAL A 398 6.91 -24.83 40.22
CA VAL A 398 7.90 -25.16 39.20
C VAL A 398 8.94 -26.11 39.78
N SER A 399 9.15 -27.24 39.11
CA SER A 399 10.12 -28.27 39.46
C SER A 399 11.17 -28.39 38.36
N TYR A 400 12.43 -28.62 38.75
CA TYR A 400 13.56 -28.84 37.85
C TYR A 400 14.10 -30.26 38.06
N SER A 401 14.21 -31.04 36.99
CA SER A 401 14.71 -32.41 37.06
C SER A 401 15.69 -32.70 35.94
N VAL A 402 16.69 -33.54 36.24
CA VAL A 402 17.76 -33.90 35.32
C VAL A 402 17.90 -35.41 35.25
N SER A 403 17.83 -35.94 34.04
CA SER A 403 18.18 -37.32 33.69
C SER A 403 19.43 -37.29 32.81
N ALA A 404 20.59 -37.41 33.47
CA ALA A 404 21.90 -37.33 32.82
C ALA A 404 22.52 -38.73 32.62
N THR A 405 23.53 -38.80 31.75
CA THR A 405 24.32 -40.01 31.56
C THR A 405 25.10 -40.39 32.82
N VAL A 406 25.57 -41.64 32.90
CA VAL A 406 26.36 -42.15 34.04
C VAL A 406 27.61 -41.30 34.27
N TRP A 407 28.28 -40.89 33.20
CA TRP A 407 29.51 -40.09 33.29
C TRP A 407 29.27 -38.70 33.90
N VAL A 408 28.24 -37.99 33.46
CA VAL A 408 27.83 -36.70 34.04
C VAL A 408 27.43 -36.87 35.51
N THR A 409 26.79 -37.98 35.86
CA THR A 409 26.45 -38.31 37.26
C THR A 409 27.70 -38.46 38.13
N VAL A 410 28.74 -39.14 37.62
CA VAL A 410 30.03 -39.28 38.31
C VAL A 410 30.69 -37.91 38.50
N ILE A 411 30.69 -37.05 37.48
CA ILE A 411 31.23 -35.69 37.59
C ILE A 411 30.51 -34.88 38.66
N LYS A 412 29.16 -34.91 38.68
CA LYS A 412 28.36 -34.25 39.73
C LYS A 412 28.72 -34.76 41.13
N MET A 413 28.94 -36.07 41.29
CA MET A 413 29.39 -36.63 42.57
C MET A 413 30.78 -36.13 42.96
N CYS A 414 31.74 -36.14 42.04
CA CYS A 414 33.08 -35.63 42.27
C CYS A 414 33.09 -34.15 42.64
N GLN A 415 32.32 -33.31 41.94
CA GLN A 415 32.18 -31.88 42.27
C GLN A 415 31.57 -31.66 43.65
N LYS A 416 30.51 -32.40 44.02
CA LYS A 416 29.91 -32.33 45.36
C LYS A 416 30.90 -32.77 46.45
N LEU A 417 31.68 -33.82 46.19
CA LEU A 417 32.73 -34.27 47.11
C LEU A 417 33.83 -33.23 47.26
N LEU A 418 34.31 -32.64 46.15
CA LEU A 418 35.30 -31.57 46.14
C LEU A 418 34.80 -30.34 46.90
N HIS A 419 33.54 -29.91 46.70
CA HIS A 419 32.96 -28.79 47.44
C HIS A 419 32.87 -29.06 48.94
N ARG A 420 32.40 -30.25 49.34
CA ARG A 420 32.34 -30.64 50.76
C ARG A 420 33.73 -30.71 51.40
N LEU A 421 34.72 -31.24 50.67
CA LEU A 421 36.11 -31.27 51.12
C LEU A 421 36.67 -29.85 51.24
N TRP A 422 36.35 -28.97 50.31
CA TRP A 422 36.74 -27.56 50.35
C TRP A 422 36.13 -26.81 51.54
N GLU A 423 34.82 -26.96 51.79
CA GLU A 423 34.16 -26.37 52.96
C GLU A 423 34.75 -26.91 54.28
N ALA A 424 35.04 -28.21 54.34
CA ALA A 424 35.71 -28.80 55.50
C ALA A 424 37.11 -28.19 55.70
N LEU A 425 37.89 -28.04 54.62
CA LEU A 425 39.21 -27.41 54.67
C LEU A 425 39.13 -25.95 55.11
N LEU A 426 38.17 -25.16 54.63
CA LEU A 426 37.93 -23.78 55.07
C LEU A 426 37.65 -23.70 56.57
N ASN A 427 36.87 -24.65 57.11
CA ASN A 427 36.58 -24.72 58.55
C ASN A 427 37.79 -25.11 59.42
N PHE A 428 38.86 -25.66 58.83
CA PHE A 428 40.11 -26.02 59.52
C PHE A 428 41.19 -24.91 59.45
N ILE A 429 40.97 -23.81 58.71
CA ILE A 429 41.89 -22.68 58.69
C ILE A 429 41.69 -21.85 59.97
N PRO A 430 42.72 -21.67 60.82
CA PRO A 430 42.61 -20.84 62.02
C PRO A 430 42.34 -19.38 61.64
N GLN A 431 41.49 -18.68 62.43
CA GLN A 431 41.00 -17.31 62.20
C GLN A 431 42.07 -16.20 62.00
N GLY A 432 43.37 -16.53 61.97
CA GLY A 432 44.48 -15.61 61.71
C GLY A 432 45.08 -15.65 60.29
N LEU A 433 44.76 -16.65 59.46
CA LEU A 433 45.41 -16.86 58.14
C LEU A 433 44.62 -16.36 56.92
N ASP A 434 43.37 -15.89 57.12
CA ASP A 434 42.47 -15.44 56.05
C ASP A 434 43.01 -14.29 55.20
N LYS A 435 43.85 -13.42 55.78
CA LYS A 435 44.35 -12.23 55.05
C LYS A 435 45.42 -12.54 54.00
N VAL A 436 46.11 -13.68 54.08
CA VAL A 436 47.25 -13.99 53.19
C VAL A 436 46.88 -15.05 52.14
N LEU A 437 46.14 -16.09 52.52
CA LEU A 437 45.71 -17.15 51.59
C LEU A 437 44.51 -16.74 50.74
N GLY A 438 43.62 -15.89 51.24
CA GLY A 438 42.43 -15.44 50.51
C GLY A 438 42.75 -14.70 49.20
N LYS A 439 43.88 -13.98 49.12
CA LYS A 439 44.29 -13.27 47.89
C LYS A 439 44.98 -14.16 46.87
N ALA A 440 45.62 -15.25 47.28
CA ALA A 440 46.33 -16.16 46.37
C ALA A 440 45.36 -17.16 45.71
N LEU A 441 44.35 -17.63 46.44
CA LEU A 441 43.44 -18.68 45.96
C LEU A 441 42.31 -18.17 45.06
N VAL A 442 41.83 -16.93 45.26
CA VAL A 442 40.82 -16.29 44.39
C VAL A 442 41.29 -16.15 42.93
N LYS A 443 42.62 -16.20 42.69
CA LYS A 443 43.21 -16.10 41.35
C LYS A 443 43.34 -17.44 40.62
N VAL A 444 43.24 -18.59 41.31
CA VAL A 444 43.56 -19.91 40.76
C VAL A 444 42.32 -20.79 40.55
N LEU A 445 41.30 -20.65 41.41
CA LEU A 445 40.11 -21.50 41.37
C LEU A 445 39.26 -21.45 40.07
N PRO A 446 39.12 -20.31 39.36
CA PRO A 446 38.30 -20.29 38.14
C PRO A 446 38.86 -21.15 37.00
N ASN A 447 40.17 -21.42 36.99
CA ASN A 447 40.83 -22.16 35.89
C ASN A 447 40.84 -23.69 36.08
N LEU A 448 40.33 -24.21 37.20
CA LEU A 448 40.31 -25.66 37.51
C LEU A 448 38.90 -26.27 37.48
N MET A 449 37.86 -25.44 37.38
CA MET A 449 36.45 -25.88 37.40
C MET A 449 35.64 -25.49 36.15
N GLY A 450 36.28 -24.84 35.17
CA GLY A 450 35.68 -24.51 33.87
C GLY A 450 35.66 -25.69 32.92
#